data_AF-A0AA37P0K0-F1
#
_entry.id   AF-A0AA37P0K0-F1
#
_cell.length_a   1.000
_cell.length_b   1.000
_cell.length_c   1.000
_cell.angle_alpha   90.00
_cell.angle_beta   90.00
_cell.angle_gamma   90.00
#
_symmetry.space_group_name_H-M   'P 1'
#
loop_
_entity.id
_entity.type
_entity.pdbx_description
1 polymer ?
#
loop_
_entity_poly.entity_id
_entity_poly.type
_entity_poly.pdbx_seq_one_letter_code
_entity_poly.pdbx_strand_id
1 'polypeptide(L)'
;MTYAKLRADMRRQSLDAGFEEAWTPRFTRRGAANAANGEWAETSGRHHGRMLTAWTLGNAPDSVRDQMMRHDPKFATFHGAYLNEKVNFDLQNTFLEETTEKQLYKLFSHVSLTRDPRATRDMVPEEVWKNLPADPEIMDLERERQELKGGQYRVQGMENEAKIRELTKKIHTKRDQRDKKVVKAYRSYYFYNRSTWDIERQASGIEDEEYVEPAISLTIPERARLAEILCYQPADCTHDELMKLWVGAIDLMVILFDKRETVRRDRIRADYQPQPHIERQPQPKPFPLILDPNQCPDCVGDERLNMEERTFKYCRPTVRNDHFDDQHLGQRERAVLHGDVIRCNHPQCQDDPELQRMETLDAFRNHVQIIHGVSLRTSDRAKQRKAKKVKRRRVVREVSA
;
A
#
# COMPACT_ATOMS: atom_id res chain seq x y z
N MET A 1 22.77 28.54 0.95
CA MET A 1 23.70 29.53 1.55
C MET A 1 25.07 28.86 1.70
N THR A 2 26.17 29.48 1.26
CA THR A 2 27.50 28.86 1.37
C THR A 2 28.04 28.98 2.80
N TYR A 3 28.79 27.98 3.26
CA TYR A 3 29.34 27.96 4.64
C TYR A 3 30.22 29.19 4.94
N ALA A 4 30.93 29.69 3.93
CA ALA A 4 31.74 30.90 4.04
C ALA A 4 30.90 32.16 4.31
N LYS A 5 29.73 32.28 3.66
CA LYS A 5 28.81 33.42 3.85
C LYS A 5 28.18 33.38 5.24
N LEU A 6 27.67 32.23 5.67
CA LEU A 6 27.12 32.03 7.02
C LEU A 6 28.15 32.39 8.11
N ARG A 7 29.41 31.95 7.95
CA ARG A 7 30.49 32.27 8.89
C ARG A 7 30.79 33.76 8.96
N ALA A 8 30.75 34.47 7.83
CA ALA A 8 30.99 35.91 7.78
C ALA A 8 29.84 36.70 8.42
N ASP A 9 28.60 36.31 8.12
CA ASP A 9 27.40 36.98 8.64
C ASP A 9 27.28 36.80 10.16
N MET A 10 27.51 35.59 10.69
CA MET A 10 27.50 35.32 12.13
C MET A 10 28.60 36.08 12.88
N ARG A 11 29.80 36.15 12.29
CA ARG A 11 30.92 36.92 12.87
C ARG A 11 30.57 38.39 12.99
N ARG A 12 29.97 38.97 11.95
CA ARG A 12 29.58 40.38 11.94
C ARG A 12 28.49 40.66 12.98
N GLN A 13 27.42 39.86 12.99
CA GLN A 13 26.32 40.00 13.94
C GLN A 13 26.77 39.88 15.41
N SER A 14 27.68 38.96 15.73
CA SER A 14 28.19 38.82 17.10
C SER A 14 29.00 40.02 17.57
N LEU A 15 29.85 40.57 16.69
CA LEU A 15 30.66 41.74 17.07
C LEU A 15 29.78 42.99 17.18
N ASP A 16 28.80 43.15 16.28
CA ASP A 16 27.85 44.26 16.28
C ASP A 16 26.92 44.21 17.51
N ALA A 17 26.65 43.01 18.06
CA ALA A 17 25.91 42.80 19.30
C ALA A 17 26.76 42.97 20.58
N GLY A 18 28.04 43.33 20.44
CA GLY A 18 28.91 43.63 21.58
C GLY A 18 29.67 42.44 22.19
N PHE A 19 29.70 41.28 21.52
CA PHE A 19 30.51 40.15 21.99
C PHE A 19 32.00 40.39 21.68
N GLU A 20 32.88 40.10 22.65
CA GLU A 20 34.33 40.29 22.51
C GLU A 20 34.95 39.35 21.46
N GLU A 21 34.36 38.16 21.28
CA GLU A 21 34.79 37.18 20.29
C GLU A 21 33.75 36.97 19.19
N ALA A 22 34.24 36.91 17.96
CA ALA A 22 33.45 36.61 16.78
C ALA A 22 32.87 35.18 16.84
N TRP A 23 31.53 35.09 16.81
CA TRP A 23 30.86 33.81 16.74
C TRP A 23 31.18 33.08 15.44
N THR A 24 31.36 31.77 15.56
CA THR A 24 31.50 30.88 14.40
C THR A 24 30.33 29.90 14.37
N PRO A 25 30.03 29.25 13.24
CA PRO A 25 29.04 28.18 13.18
C PRO A 25 29.33 26.98 14.11
N ARG A 26 30.50 26.95 14.76
CA ARG A 26 30.88 25.95 15.78
C ARG A 26 30.64 26.42 17.22
N PHE A 27 30.35 27.71 17.44
CA PHE A 27 30.11 28.29 18.76
C PHE A 27 28.87 27.67 19.43
N THR A 28 27.74 27.63 18.71
CA THR A 28 26.50 26.98 19.16
C THR A 28 26.64 25.47 19.36
N ARG A 29 27.52 24.81 18.60
CA ARG A 29 27.84 23.39 18.78
C ARG A 29 28.54 23.10 20.10
N ARG A 30 29.35 24.04 20.61
CA ARG A 30 30.09 23.85 21.87
C ARG A 30 29.19 24.08 23.09
N GLY A 31 28.30 25.09 23.04
CA GLY A 31 27.31 25.33 24.10
C GLY A 31 26.29 24.19 24.24
N ALA A 32 25.72 23.73 23.13
CA ALA A 32 24.80 22.59 23.14
C ALA A 32 25.47 21.27 23.58
N ALA A 33 26.74 21.06 23.22
CA ALA A 33 27.52 19.91 23.68
C ALA A 33 27.78 19.94 25.18
N ASN A 34 28.14 21.09 25.74
CA ASN A 34 28.38 21.25 27.17
C ASN A 34 27.10 21.04 27.99
N ALA A 35 25.98 21.60 27.53
CA ALA A 35 24.67 21.39 28.15
C ALA A 35 24.23 19.92 28.12
N ALA A 36 24.48 19.20 27.02
CA ALA A 36 24.19 17.76 26.90
C ALA A 36 25.15 16.87 27.72
N ASN A 37 26.39 17.34 27.98
CA ASN A 37 27.40 16.64 28.78
C ASN A 37 27.19 16.79 30.29
N GLY A 38 26.50 17.84 30.75
CA GLY A 38 26.36 18.19 32.17
C GLY A 38 27.60 18.91 32.73
N GLU A 39 27.40 19.72 33.78
CA GLU A 39 28.48 20.47 34.45
C GLU A 39 29.47 19.54 35.18
N TRP A 40 30.77 19.78 34.97
CA TRP A 40 31.84 19.18 35.78
C TRP A 40 31.93 19.94 37.11
N ALA A 41 31.32 19.42 38.17
CA ALA A 41 31.56 19.95 39.51
C ALA A 41 32.94 19.49 40.02
N GLU A 42 33.97 20.33 39.87
CA GLU A 42 35.23 20.18 40.59
C GLU A 42 35.03 20.51 42.08
N THR A 43 34.54 19.56 42.88
CA THR A 43 34.71 19.64 44.33
C THR A 43 36.04 19.00 44.72
N SER A 44 37.10 19.81 44.73
CA SER A 44 38.39 19.46 45.33
C SER A 44 38.29 19.54 46.86
N GLY A 45 37.80 18.47 47.49
CA GLY A 45 37.75 18.31 48.95
C GLY A 45 38.38 16.99 49.39
N ARG A 46 39.58 17.04 49.95
CA ARG A 46 40.31 15.86 50.43
C ARG A 46 39.83 15.50 51.84
N HIS A 47 38.98 14.47 51.99
CA HIS A 47 38.83 13.77 53.26
C HIS A 47 38.63 12.25 53.08
N HIS A 48 39.52 11.51 53.75
CA HIS A 48 39.50 10.07 54.06
C HIS A 48 39.01 9.09 52.97
N GLY A 49 39.95 8.67 52.11
CA GLY A 49 40.21 7.24 51.93
C GLY A 49 39.12 6.38 51.29
N ARG A 50 38.45 6.85 50.23
CA ARG A 50 37.95 5.98 49.15
C ARG A 50 37.59 6.81 47.92
N MET A 51 38.33 6.62 46.84
CA MET A 51 38.01 7.22 45.55
C MET A 51 36.90 6.37 44.90
N LEU A 52 35.64 6.77 45.12
CA LEU A 52 34.53 6.36 44.25
C LEU A 52 34.41 7.44 43.18
N THR A 53 34.89 7.17 41.97
CA THR A 53 34.56 8.00 40.81
C THR A 53 33.09 7.79 40.49
N ALA A 54 32.23 8.61 41.09
CA ALA A 54 30.87 8.76 40.59
C ALA A 54 30.98 9.45 39.23
N TRP A 55 31.00 8.66 38.15
CA TRP A 55 30.80 9.16 36.80
C TRP A 55 29.40 9.76 36.76
N THR A 56 29.27 11.07 36.93
CA THR A 56 28.03 11.78 36.68
C THR A 56 27.73 11.67 35.20
N LEU A 57 26.81 10.76 34.87
CA LEU A 57 26.30 10.54 33.52
C LEU A 57 25.66 11.86 33.07
N GLY A 58 26.16 12.47 31.99
CA GLY A 58 25.58 13.70 31.43
C GLY A 58 24.08 13.58 31.16
N ASN A 59 23.40 14.72 31.03
CA ASN A 59 21.93 14.77 30.85
C ASN A 59 21.41 13.93 29.67
N ALA A 60 22.24 13.69 28.66
CA ALA A 60 21.96 12.80 27.52
C ALA A 60 22.85 11.53 27.52
N PRO A 61 22.32 10.35 27.12
CA PRO A 61 23.12 9.14 26.93
C PRO A 61 24.07 9.26 25.71
N ASP A 62 25.16 8.48 25.71
CA ASP A 62 26.23 8.54 24.69
C ASP A 62 25.68 8.43 23.25
N SER A 63 24.70 7.54 23.03
CA SER A 63 24.07 7.35 21.71
C SER A 63 23.34 8.60 21.19
N VAL A 64 22.72 9.38 22.09
CA VAL A 64 22.05 10.65 21.76
C VAL A 64 23.09 11.73 21.49
N ARG A 65 24.18 11.78 22.28
CA ARG A 65 25.31 12.67 22.04
C ARG A 65 25.96 12.43 20.68
N ASP A 66 26.20 11.17 20.31
CA ASP A 66 26.78 10.80 19.02
C ASP A 66 25.85 11.14 17.85
N GLN A 67 24.54 10.91 18.01
CA GLN A 67 23.52 11.29 17.03
C GLN A 67 23.49 12.80 16.78
N MET A 68 23.59 13.61 17.85
CA MET A 68 23.52 15.07 17.78
C MET A 68 24.81 15.70 17.23
N MET A 69 25.96 15.18 17.66
CA MET A 69 27.26 15.83 17.44
C MET A 69 28.06 15.26 16.27
N ARG A 70 27.65 14.10 15.72
CA ARG A 70 28.37 13.38 14.64
C ARG A 70 29.87 13.23 14.96
N HIS A 71 30.20 12.81 16.17
CA HIS A 71 31.59 12.81 16.65
C HIS A 71 32.46 11.70 16.06
N ASP A 72 31.90 10.61 15.52
CA ASP A 72 32.69 9.55 14.88
C ASP A 72 32.41 9.39 13.37
N PRO A 73 33.36 9.76 12.48
CA PRO A 73 33.29 9.52 11.04
C PRO A 73 33.24 8.03 10.65
N LYS A 74 33.63 7.10 11.52
CA LYS A 74 33.73 5.66 11.23
C LYS A 74 32.41 4.90 11.40
N PHE A 75 31.39 5.50 12.00
CA PHE A 75 30.09 4.86 12.29
C PHE A 75 28.98 5.21 11.28
N ALA A 76 29.33 5.72 10.09
CA ALA A 76 28.37 6.17 9.07
C ALA A 76 27.35 5.08 8.63
N THR A 77 27.71 3.80 8.68
CA THR A 77 26.83 2.68 8.30
C THR A 77 25.79 2.32 9.36
N PHE A 78 26.10 2.43 10.64
CA PHE A 78 25.16 2.08 11.72
C PHE A 78 24.14 3.21 11.96
N HIS A 79 24.59 4.47 11.95
CA HIS A 79 23.72 5.62 12.19
C HIS A 79 22.67 5.86 11.09
N GLY A 80 23.01 5.64 9.82
CA GLY A 80 22.07 5.84 8.71
C GLY A 80 21.02 4.74 8.57
N ALA A 81 21.30 3.54 9.10
CA ALA A 81 20.42 2.37 8.96
C ALA A 81 19.58 2.07 10.22
N TYR A 82 20.06 2.42 11.42
CA TYR A 82 19.47 1.98 12.69
C TYR A 82 19.17 3.08 13.71
N LEU A 83 19.66 4.31 13.51
CA LEU A 83 19.24 5.45 14.33
C LEU A 83 18.24 6.31 13.56
N ASN A 84 17.16 6.69 14.25
CA ASN A 84 16.17 7.62 13.72
C ASN A 84 16.87 8.92 13.29
N GLU A 85 16.47 9.54 12.18
CA GLU A 85 16.99 10.87 11.80
C GLU A 85 16.61 11.96 12.82
N LYS A 86 15.57 11.70 13.62
CA LYS A 86 15.06 12.61 14.65
C LYS A 86 15.66 12.28 16.02
N VAL A 87 16.19 13.30 16.69
CA VAL A 87 16.73 13.20 18.06
C VAL A 87 15.57 13.20 19.05
N ASN A 88 15.38 12.09 19.77
CA ASN A 88 14.34 11.95 20.81
C ASN A 88 14.85 12.44 22.17
N PHE A 89 15.29 13.70 22.22
CA PHE A 89 15.80 14.33 23.42
C PHE A 89 15.43 15.82 23.42
N ASP A 90 14.99 16.32 24.57
CA ASP A 90 14.59 17.71 24.76
C ASP A 90 15.82 18.63 24.82
N LEU A 91 16.44 18.83 23.65
CA LEU A 91 17.67 19.58 23.53
C LEU A 91 17.46 21.06 23.85
N GLN A 92 16.29 21.60 23.55
CA GLN A 92 15.97 23.00 23.78
C GLN A 92 15.99 23.31 25.27
N ASN A 93 15.19 22.60 26.08
CA ASN A 93 15.13 22.87 27.51
C ASN A 93 16.44 22.48 28.20
N THR A 94 17.11 21.42 27.73
CA THR A 94 18.45 21.08 28.22
C THR A 94 19.47 22.19 27.96
N PHE A 95 19.42 22.85 26.79
CA PHE A 95 20.30 23.97 26.46
C PHE A 95 19.95 25.24 27.23
N LEU A 96 18.66 25.45 27.54
CA LEU A 96 18.18 26.56 28.36
C LEU A 96 18.31 26.32 29.87
N GLU A 97 18.89 25.17 30.28
CA GLU A 97 18.98 24.73 31.68
C GLU A 97 17.61 24.58 32.38
N GLU A 98 16.56 24.39 31.58
CA GLU A 98 15.20 24.16 32.04
C GLU A 98 14.93 22.66 32.22
N THR A 99 13.89 22.33 33.00
CA THR A 99 13.52 20.94 33.26
C THR A 99 13.10 20.24 31.98
N THR A 100 13.80 19.16 31.60
CA THR A 100 13.48 18.40 30.39
C THR A 100 12.07 17.82 30.45
N GLU A 101 11.26 18.07 29.43
CA GLU A 101 9.87 17.64 29.35
C GLU A 101 9.76 16.21 28.78
N LYS A 102 10.57 15.29 29.31
CA LYS A 102 10.65 13.90 28.85
C LYS A 102 9.29 13.19 28.86
N GLN A 103 8.42 13.56 29.79
CA GLN A 103 7.07 13.01 29.88
C GLN A 103 6.16 13.50 28.75
N LEU A 104 6.28 14.77 28.32
CA LEU A 104 5.54 15.29 27.16
C LEU A 104 6.03 14.64 25.88
N TYR A 105 7.35 14.50 25.66
CA TYR A 105 7.86 13.76 24.51
C TYR A 105 7.44 12.29 24.51
N LYS A 106 7.37 11.66 25.68
CA LYS A 106 6.82 10.30 25.83
C LYS A 106 5.32 10.28 25.55
N LEU A 107 4.57 11.29 25.98
CA LEU A 107 3.16 11.43 25.66
C LEU A 107 2.98 11.58 24.14
N PHE A 108 3.73 12.47 23.49
CA PHE A 108 3.72 12.70 22.04
C PHE A 108 4.23 11.52 21.22
N SER A 109 5.14 10.69 21.76
CA SER A 109 5.54 9.44 21.11
C SER A 109 4.46 8.37 21.21
N HIS A 110 3.54 8.49 22.18
CA HIS A 110 2.33 7.68 22.33
C HIS A 110 1.09 8.31 21.69
N VAL A 111 1.08 9.61 21.37
CA VAL A 111 0.07 10.24 20.51
C VAL A 111 0.17 9.52 19.18
N SER A 112 -0.92 8.84 18.82
CA SER A 112 -0.99 7.89 17.74
C SER A 112 -0.24 8.38 16.50
N LEU A 113 0.56 7.49 15.89
CA LEU A 113 0.94 7.56 14.48
C LEU A 113 -0.33 7.37 13.61
N THR A 114 -1.40 8.09 13.92
CA THR A 114 -2.63 8.13 13.15
C THR A 114 -2.24 8.67 11.79
N ARG A 115 -2.48 7.83 10.78
CA ARG A 115 -2.35 8.21 9.38
C ARG A 115 -3.13 9.51 9.17
N ASP A 116 -2.46 10.54 8.67
CA ASP A 116 -3.12 11.72 8.16
C ASP A 116 -4.14 11.27 7.09
N PRO A 117 -5.46 11.47 7.32
CA PRO A 117 -6.49 10.98 6.42
C PRO A 117 -6.45 11.73 5.09
N ARG A 118 -5.93 12.96 5.08
CA ARG A 118 -5.75 13.82 3.90
C ARG A 118 -4.61 13.33 3.02
N ALA A 119 -3.67 12.56 3.58
CA ALA A 119 -2.52 12.00 2.87
C ALA A 119 -2.85 10.72 2.09
N THR A 120 -3.87 10.78 1.24
CA THR A 120 -4.30 9.69 0.35
C THR A 120 -3.19 9.26 -0.61
N ARG A 121 -3.37 8.07 -1.23
CA ARG A 121 -2.38 7.49 -2.16
C ARG A 121 -2.08 8.42 -3.34
N ASP A 122 -3.13 9.03 -3.88
CA ASP A 122 -3.01 10.18 -4.76
C ASP A 122 -3.62 11.38 -4.03
N MET A 123 -2.81 12.41 -3.85
CA MET A 123 -3.17 13.65 -3.14
C MET A 123 -2.95 14.87 -4.03
N VAL A 124 -2.65 14.65 -5.32
CA VAL A 124 -2.41 15.71 -6.28
C VAL A 124 -3.77 16.25 -6.76
N PRO A 125 -4.05 17.55 -6.57
CA PRO A 125 -5.28 18.16 -7.05
C PRO A 125 -5.43 18.04 -8.58
N GLU A 126 -6.67 17.96 -9.07
CA GLU A 126 -6.95 17.86 -10.50
C GLU A 126 -6.39 19.05 -11.29
N GLU A 127 -6.33 20.23 -10.69
CA GLU A 127 -5.78 21.44 -11.29
C GLU A 127 -4.29 21.27 -11.57
N VAL A 128 -3.55 20.61 -10.67
CA VAL A 128 -2.13 20.33 -10.86
C VAL A 128 -1.92 19.34 -12.01
N TRP A 129 -2.80 18.34 -12.13
CA TRP A 129 -2.78 17.43 -13.28
C TRP A 129 -3.10 18.12 -14.60
N LYS A 130 -4.12 18.99 -14.62
CA LYS A 130 -4.54 19.75 -15.82
C LYS A 130 -3.46 20.72 -16.31
N ASN A 131 -2.70 21.31 -15.38
CA ASN A 131 -1.65 22.28 -15.68
C ASN A 131 -0.29 21.62 -15.98
N LEU A 132 -0.18 20.29 -15.93
CA LEU A 132 1.08 19.59 -16.14
C LEU A 132 1.43 19.54 -17.64
N PRO A 133 2.57 20.12 -18.09
CA PRO A 133 2.92 20.15 -19.51
C PRO A 133 3.14 18.74 -20.05
N ALA A 134 2.80 18.46 -21.31
CA ALA A 134 3.05 17.13 -21.89
C ALA A 134 4.55 16.76 -21.84
N ASP A 135 4.85 15.49 -21.58
CA ASP A 135 6.23 15.00 -21.55
C ASP A 135 6.71 14.80 -22.99
N PRO A 136 7.78 15.51 -23.42
CA PRO A 136 8.24 15.46 -24.80
C PRO A 136 8.65 14.05 -25.21
N GLU A 137 9.24 13.25 -24.31
CA GLU A 137 9.66 11.88 -24.62
C GLU A 137 8.45 10.97 -24.86
N ILE A 138 7.37 11.17 -24.10
CA ILE A 138 6.11 10.43 -24.30
C ILE A 138 5.46 10.82 -25.63
N MET A 139 5.45 12.11 -25.96
CA MET A 139 4.92 12.61 -27.24
C MET A 139 5.67 12.03 -28.44
N ASP A 140 7.00 12.00 -28.37
CA ASP A 140 7.85 11.47 -29.45
C ASP A 140 7.59 9.97 -29.68
N LEU A 141 7.48 9.20 -28.59
CA LEU A 141 7.15 7.77 -28.66
C LEU A 141 5.73 7.53 -29.21
N GLU A 142 4.78 8.40 -28.90
CA GLU A 142 3.41 8.33 -29.44
C GLU A 142 3.37 8.62 -30.94
N ARG A 143 4.14 9.60 -31.40
CA ARG A 143 4.31 9.91 -32.82
C ARG A 143 4.93 8.73 -33.56
N GLU A 144 6.05 8.18 -33.07
CA GLU A 144 6.69 6.99 -33.66
C GLU A 144 5.72 5.80 -33.74
N ARG A 145 4.93 5.57 -32.68
CA ARG A 145 3.91 4.51 -32.67
C ARG A 145 2.84 4.77 -33.72
N GLN A 146 2.43 6.01 -33.93
CA GLN A 146 1.38 6.38 -34.87
C GLN A 146 1.85 6.27 -36.32
N GLU A 147 3.09 6.67 -36.62
CA GLU A 147 3.74 6.50 -37.91
C GLU A 147 3.82 5.01 -38.29
N LEU A 148 4.31 4.17 -37.37
CA LEU A 148 4.39 2.72 -37.60
C LEU A 148 3.02 2.04 -37.76
N LYS A 149 1.97 2.60 -37.13
CA LYS A 149 0.60 2.09 -37.19
C LYS A 149 -0.12 2.51 -38.48
N GLY A 150 0.31 3.59 -39.14
CA GLY A 150 -0.27 4.07 -40.40
C GLY A 150 -1.79 4.28 -40.35
N GLY A 151 -2.35 4.62 -39.19
CA GLY A 151 -3.79 4.78 -38.98
C GLY A 151 -4.62 3.48 -38.84
N GLN A 152 -4.03 2.29 -38.99
CA GLN A 152 -4.77 1.03 -38.90
C GLN A 152 -5.15 0.66 -37.46
N TYR A 153 -6.42 0.37 -37.17
CA TYR A 153 -6.85 0.05 -35.81
C TYR A 153 -6.29 -1.30 -35.29
N ARG A 154 -6.07 -2.27 -36.18
CA ARG A 154 -5.63 -3.63 -35.85
C ARG A 154 -4.17 -3.85 -36.27
N VAL A 155 -3.31 -4.07 -35.27
CA VAL A 155 -1.85 -4.22 -35.44
C VAL A 155 -1.42 -5.68 -35.71
N GLN A 156 -2.37 -6.62 -35.70
CA GLN A 156 -2.09 -8.05 -35.75
C GLN A 156 -1.75 -8.49 -37.18
N GLY A 157 -0.55 -9.06 -37.37
CA GLY A 157 -0.06 -9.53 -38.67
C GLY A 157 0.75 -8.49 -39.47
N MET A 158 1.00 -7.32 -38.89
CA MET A 158 1.91 -6.32 -39.48
C MET A 158 3.36 -6.69 -39.17
N GLU A 159 4.28 -6.37 -40.09
CA GLU A 159 5.72 -6.54 -39.86
C GLU A 159 6.19 -5.75 -38.63
N ASN A 160 5.62 -4.55 -38.43
CA ASN A 160 5.93 -3.67 -37.31
C ASN A 160 5.18 -4.02 -36.01
N GLU A 161 4.44 -5.14 -35.95
CA GLU A 161 3.62 -5.51 -34.78
C GLU A 161 4.44 -5.56 -33.48
N ALA A 162 5.63 -6.16 -33.55
CA ALA A 162 6.55 -6.28 -32.42
C ALA A 162 6.96 -4.90 -31.89
N LYS A 163 7.35 -4.00 -32.80
CA LYS A 163 7.81 -2.65 -32.45
C LYS A 163 6.68 -1.78 -31.89
N ILE A 164 5.49 -1.84 -32.48
CA ILE A 164 4.32 -1.08 -31.99
C ILE A 164 3.93 -1.52 -30.57
N ARG A 165 4.03 -2.82 -30.27
CA ARG A 165 3.77 -3.34 -28.92
C ARG A 165 4.82 -2.90 -27.91
N GLU A 166 6.09 -2.89 -28.31
CA GLU A 166 7.18 -2.37 -27.49
C GLU A 166 6.97 -0.90 -27.16
N LEU A 167 6.70 -0.06 -28.16
CA LEU A 167 6.41 1.37 -27.97
C LEU A 167 5.20 1.58 -27.07
N THR A 168 4.13 0.79 -27.23
CA THR A 168 2.95 0.86 -26.35
C THR A 168 3.32 0.58 -24.89
N LYS A 169 4.16 -0.44 -24.64
CA LYS A 169 4.64 -0.78 -23.29
C LYS A 169 5.56 0.32 -22.74
N LYS A 170 6.44 0.89 -23.56
CA LYS A 170 7.33 1.99 -23.18
C LYS A 170 6.54 3.24 -22.80
N ILE A 171 5.57 3.64 -23.62
CA ILE A 171 4.64 4.76 -23.33
C ILE A 171 3.93 4.53 -22.00
N HIS A 172 3.34 3.34 -21.80
CA HIS A 172 2.64 3.03 -20.54
C HIS A 172 3.57 3.12 -19.33
N THR A 173 4.78 2.56 -19.43
CA THR A 173 5.77 2.60 -18.36
C THR A 173 6.23 4.02 -18.06
N LYS A 174 6.46 4.85 -19.08
CA LYS A 174 6.88 6.25 -18.92
C LYS A 174 5.77 7.09 -18.29
N ARG A 175 4.52 6.91 -18.71
CA ARG A 175 3.35 7.55 -18.08
C ARG A 175 3.24 7.19 -16.60
N ASP A 176 3.27 5.90 -16.26
CA ASP A 176 3.23 5.44 -14.86
C ASP A 176 4.42 5.98 -14.02
N GLN A 177 5.63 6.01 -14.59
CA GLN A 177 6.78 6.61 -13.92
C GLN A 177 6.61 8.11 -13.68
N ARG A 178 6.07 8.83 -14.66
CA ARG A 178 5.80 10.26 -14.57
C ARG A 178 4.77 10.54 -13.50
N ASP A 179 3.66 9.81 -13.49
CA ASP A 179 2.59 9.98 -12.52
C ASP A 179 3.12 9.75 -11.09
N LYS A 180 3.90 8.67 -10.89
CA LYS A 180 4.57 8.39 -9.62
C LYS A 180 5.52 9.50 -9.17
N LYS A 181 6.27 10.11 -10.11
CA LYS A 181 7.17 11.23 -9.80
C LYS A 181 6.39 12.47 -9.36
N VAL A 182 5.30 12.79 -10.05
CA VAL A 182 4.43 13.94 -9.72
C VAL A 182 3.81 13.75 -8.35
N VAL A 183 3.19 12.58 -8.11
CA VAL A 183 2.62 12.25 -6.79
C VAL A 183 3.66 12.33 -5.69
N LYS A 184 4.87 11.80 -5.92
CA LYS A 184 5.97 11.87 -4.95
C LYS A 184 6.39 13.32 -4.67
N ALA A 185 6.60 14.12 -5.72
CA ALA A 185 7.03 15.51 -5.59
C ALA A 185 5.97 16.36 -4.87
N TYR A 186 4.71 16.22 -5.25
CA TYR A 186 3.61 16.92 -4.61
C TYR A 186 3.41 16.47 -3.17
N ARG A 187 3.54 15.18 -2.88
CA ARG A 187 3.50 14.66 -1.51
C ARG A 187 4.61 15.27 -0.64
N SER A 188 5.84 15.33 -1.15
CA SER A 188 6.94 16.02 -0.46
C SER A 188 6.63 17.51 -0.24
N TYR A 189 6.13 18.21 -1.27
CA TYR A 189 5.74 19.62 -1.18
C TYR A 189 4.62 19.85 -0.15
N TYR A 190 3.59 19.01 -0.16
CA TYR A 190 2.47 19.06 0.78
C TYR A 190 2.97 18.93 2.22
N PHE A 191 3.70 17.85 2.54
CA PHE A 191 4.16 17.62 3.92
C PHE A 191 5.17 18.66 4.40
N TYR A 192 5.96 19.23 3.49
CA TYR A 192 6.89 20.29 3.83
C TYR A 192 6.18 21.60 4.20
N ASN A 193 5.11 21.96 3.47
CA ASN A 193 4.41 23.24 3.68
C ASN A 193 3.17 23.13 4.58
N ARG A 194 2.68 21.92 4.88
CA ARG A 194 1.40 21.73 5.57
C ARG A 194 1.33 22.43 6.91
N SER A 195 2.36 22.27 7.74
CA SER A 195 2.42 22.93 9.05
C SER A 195 2.33 24.45 8.93
N THR A 196 2.97 25.03 7.92
CA THR A 196 2.91 26.47 7.65
C THR A 196 1.50 26.90 7.29
N TRP A 197 0.82 26.15 6.40
CA TRP A 197 -0.56 26.44 6.03
C TRP A 197 -1.53 26.33 7.20
N ASP A 198 -1.35 25.33 8.08
CA ASP A 198 -2.18 25.16 9.27
C ASP A 198 -1.99 26.35 10.24
N ILE A 199 -0.76 26.81 10.46
CA ILE A 199 -0.46 28.01 11.27
C ILE A 199 -1.10 29.27 10.66
N GLU A 200 -0.93 29.48 9.35
CA GLU A 200 -1.50 30.64 8.64
C GLU A 200 -3.03 30.64 8.68
N ARG A 201 -3.64 29.46 8.56
CA ARG A 201 -5.10 29.26 8.63
C ARG A 201 -5.64 29.58 10.02
N GLN A 202 -5.00 29.06 11.07
CA GLN A 202 -5.34 29.36 12.46
C GLN A 202 -5.17 30.85 12.77
N ALA A 203 -4.08 31.49 12.30
CA ALA A 203 -3.86 32.92 12.46
C ALA A 203 -4.92 33.77 11.74
N SER A 204 -5.49 33.26 10.65
CA SER A 204 -6.59 33.88 9.90
C SER A 204 -7.97 33.61 10.51
N GLY A 205 -8.05 32.85 11.61
CA GLY A 205 -9.30 32.48 12.28
C GLY A 205 -10.17 31.50 11.49
N ILE A 206 -9.59 30.81 10.50
CA ILE A 206 -10.28 29.76 9.75
C ILE A 206 -10.16 28.47 10.56
N GLU A 207 -11.29 27.86 10.89
CA GLU A 207 -11.33 26.60 11.63
C GLU A 207 -10.60 25.47 10.87
N ASP A 208 -9.93 24.60 11.63
CA ASP A 208 -9.29 23.42 11.08
C ASP A 208 -10.34 22.48 10.49
N GLU A 209 -10.06 21.90 9.31
CA GLU A 209 -10.99 20.93 8.71
C GLU A 209 -11.11 19.71 9.65
N GLU A 210 -12.35 19.36 10.02
CA GLU A 210 -12.65 18.24 10.90
C GLU A 210 -12.08 16.92 10.34
N TYR A 211 -11.45 16.12 11.21
CA TYR A 211 -10.98 14.78 10.86
C TYR A 211 -12.21 13.89 10.61
N VAL A 212 -12.43 13.50 9.35
CA VAL A 212 -13.43 12.48 9.01
C VAL A 212 -12.73 11.14 8.89
N GLU A 213 -13.08 10.22 9.79
CA GLU A 213 -12.57 8.86 9.72
C GLU A 213 -13.11 8.14 8.47
N PRO A 214 -12.25 7.54 7.63
CA PRO A 214 -12.70 6.93 6.39
C PRO A 214 -13.59 5.71 6.67
N ALA A 215 -14.79 5.71 6.10
CA ALA A 215 -15.70 4.57 6.22
C ALA A 215 -15.04 3.27 5.72
N ILE A 216 -15.02 2.26 6.58
CA ILE A 216 -14.47 0.93 6.28
C ILE A 216 -15.47 0.16 5.40
N SER A 217 -15.40 0.37 4.08
CA SER A 217 -16.17 -0.42 3.11
C SER A 217 -15.39 -1.68 2.72
N LEU A 218 -15.73 -2.79 3.36
CA LEU A 218 -15.16 -4.12 3.09
C LEU A 218 -16.27 -5.06 2.58
N THR A 219 -16.00 -5.79 1.51
CA THR A 219 -16.97 -6.69 0.86
C THR A 219 -17.10 -8.02 1.60
N ILE A 220 -16.05 -8.43 2.33
CA ILE A 220 -16.04 -9.65 3.12
C ILE A 220 -16.56 -9.30 4.53
N PRO A 221 -17.70 -9.86 4.96
CA PRO A 221 -18.33 -9.50 6.24
C PRO A 221 -17.43 -9.84 7.43
N GLU A 222 -16.69 -10.95 7.36
CA GLU A 222 -15.75 -11.33 8.43
C GLU A 222 -14.63 -10.30 8.60
N ARG A 223 -14.17 -9.71 7.50
CA ARG A 223 -13.15 -8.65 7.51
C ARG A 223 -13.70 -7.33 8.01
N ALA A 224 -14.95 -6.99 7.66
CA ALA A 224 -15.64 -5.83 8.19
C ALA A 224 -15.78 -5.94 9.72
N ARG A 225 -16.23 -7.10 10.22
CA ARG A 225 -16.37 -7.34 11.65
C ARG A 225 -15.02 -7.35 12.38
N LEU A 226 -13.98 -7.91 11.78
CA LEU A 226 -12.64 -7.87 12.35
C LEU A 226 -12.12 -6.42 12.47
N ALA A 227 -12.38 -5.59 11.46
CA ALA A 227 -12.03 -4.17 11.51
C ALA A 227 -12.78 -3.44 12.64
N GLU A 228 -14.07 -3.74 12.85
CA GLU A 228 -14.83 -3.18 13.98
C GLU A 228 -14.18 -3.53 15.33
N ILE A 229 -13.83 -4.80 15.54
CA ILE A 229 -13.24 -5.25 16.82
C ILE A 229 -11.85 -4.65 17.05
N LEU A 230 -11.02 -4.55 16.01
CA LEU A 230 -9.63 -4.11 16.13
C LEU A 230 -9.49 -2.58 16.14
N CYS A 231 -10.37 -1.86 15.44
CA CYS A 231 -10.28 -0.40 15.30
C CYS A 231 -11.23 0.34 16.25
N TYR A 232 -12.38 -0.25 16.63
CA TYR A 232 -13.39 0.39 17.47
C TYR A 232 -13.66 -0.40 18.75
N GLN A 233 -12.66 -0.48 19.63
CA GLN A 233 -12.86 -1.06 20.96
C GLN A 233 -13.66 -0.07 21.83
N PRO A 234 -14.76 -0.52 22.48
CA PRO A 234 -15.53 0.35 23.37
C PRO A 234 -14.68 0.82 24.55
N ALA A 235 -14.75 2.11 24.87
CA ALA A 235 -13.96 2.71 25.95
C ALA A 235 -14.26 2.10 27.34
N ASP A 236 -15.50 1.65 27.54
CA ASP A 236 -15.99 1.13 28.82
C ASP A 236 -16.15 -0.41 28.83
N CYS A 237 -15.27 -1.15 28.15
CA CYS A 237 -15.31 -2.61 28.20
C CYS A 237 -14.79 -3.16 29.53
N THR A 238 -15.53 -4.11 30.10
CA THR A 238 -14.99 -4.99 31.14
C THR A 238 -13.94 -5.94 30.57
N HIS A 239 -13.05 -6.47 31.42
CA HIS A 239 -12.04 -7.44 31.00
C HIS A 239 -12.67 -8.66 30.29
N ASP A 240 -13.80 -9.16 30.79
CA ASP A 240 -14.48 -10.32 30.22
C ASP A 240 -15.08 -10.03 28.83
N GLU A 241 -15.61 -8.82 28.62
CA GLU A 241 -16.12 -8.39 27.32
C GLU A 241 -14.99 -8.22 26.32
N LEU A 242 -13.86 -7.64 26.75
CA LEU A 242 -12.66 -7.52 25.95
C LEU A 242 -12.16 -8.92 25.53
N MET A 243 -12.09 -9.87 26.46
CA MET A 243 -11.67 -11.24 26.16
C MET A 243 -12.61 -11.94 25.15
N LYS A 244 -13.93 -11.74 25.25
CA LYS A 244 -14.89 -12.26 24.26
C LYS A 244 -14.67 -11.64 22.87
N LEU A 245 -14.40 -10.34 22.80
CA LEU A 245 -14.07 -9.67 21.54
C LEU A 245 -12.78 -10.23 20.93
N TRP A 246 -11.74 -10.49 21.74
CA TRP A 246 -10.49 -11.10 21.27
C TRP A 246 -10.67 -12.53 20.75
N VAL A 247 -11.43 -13.37 21.46
CA VAL A 247 -11.78 -14.72 20.98
C VAL A 247 -12.54 -14.63 19.66
N GLY A 248 -13.54 -13.75 19.57
CA GLY A 248 -14.28 -13.51 18.34
C GLY A 248 -13.38 -13.00 17.19
N ALA A 249 -12.39 -12.16 17.48
CA ALA A 249 -11.41 -11.71 16.49
C ALA A 249 -10.54 -12.88 15.96
N ILE A 250 -10.12 -13.80 16.83
CA ILE A 250 -9.37 -15.00 16.45
C ILE A 250 -10.24 -15.89 15.56
N ASP A 251 -11.48 -16.15 15.95
CA ASP A 251 -12.41 -16.97 15.17
C ASP A 251 -12.66 -16.34 13.78
N LEU A 252 -12.86 -15.03 13.72
CA LEU A 252 -13.02 -14.30 12.47
C LEU A 252 -11.74 -14.35 11.60
N MET A 253 -10.56 -14.26 12.21
CA MET A 253 -9.29 -14.43 11.50
C MET A 253 -9.20 -15.83 10.88
N VAL A 254 -9.57 -16.88 11.63
CA VAL A 254 -9.59 -18.27 11.11
C VAL A 254 -10.58 -18.42 9.96
N ILE A 255 -11.81 -17.91 10.10
CA ILE A 255 -12.81 -17.97 9.02
C ILE A 255 -12.33 -17.20 7.78
N LEU A 256 -11.69 -16.04 7.98
CA LEU A 256 -11.17 -15.20 6.91
C LEU A 256 -10.08 -15.91 6.10
N PHE A 257 -9.26 -16.79 6.70
CA PHE A 257 -8.26 -17.58 5.97
C PHE A 257 -8.89 -18.48 4.90
N ASP A 258 -10.12 -18.94 5.09
CA ASP A 258 -10.84 -19.75 4.11
C ASP A 258 -11.61 -18.93 3.07
N LYS A 259 -11.60 -17.60 3.18
CA LYS A 259 -12.20 -16.70 2.17
C LYS A 259 -11.17 -16.27 1.14
N ARG A 260 -11.62 -16.12 -0.10
CA ARG A 260 -10.81 -15.64 -1.22
C ARG A 260 -11.29 -14.27 -1.65
N GLU A 261 -10.46 -13.27 -1.43
CA GLU A 261 -10.70 -11.92 -1.95
C GLU A 261 -10.15 -11.85 -3.38
N THR A 262 -11.02 -11.69 -4.39
CA THR A 262 -10.51 -11.37 -5.72
C THR A 262 -10.07 -9.92 -5.76
N VAL A 263 -9.08 -9.60 -6.60
CA VAL A 263 -8.63 -8.21 -6.82
C VAL A 263 -9.89 -7.36 -7.00
N ARG A 264 -10.05 -6.33 -6.16
CA ARG A 264 -11.10 -5.32 -6.28
C ARG A 264 -11.18 -4.93 -7.75
N ARG A 265 -12.16 -5.49 -8.46
CA ARG A 265 -12.54 -4.95 -9.75
C ARG A 265 -13.03 -3.57 -9.36
N ASP A 266 -12.44 -2.53 -9.95
CA ASP A 266 -12.88 -1.16 -9.80
C ASP A 266 -14.33 -1.09 -10.29
N ARG A 267 -15.26 -1.58 -9.48
CA ARG A 267 -16.62 -1.12 -9.49
C ARG A 267 -16.42 0.32 -9.07
N ILE A 268 -16.45 1.19 -10.09
CA ILE A 268 -16.86 2.58 -9.97
C ILE A 268 -17.79 2.59 -8.77
N ARG A 269 -17.41 3.31 -7.71
CA ARG A 269 -18.23 3.49 -6.51
C ARG A 269 -19.62 3.80 -7.01
N ALA A 270 -20.46 2.77 -7.14
CA ALA A 270 -21.85 2.96 -7.42
C ALA A 270 -22.30 3.50 -6.09
N ASP A 271 -22.58 4.80 -6.07
CA ASP A 271 -23.30 5.42 -4.97
C ASP A 271 -24.32 4.42 -4.50
N TYR A 272 -24.25 4.10 -3.22
CA TYR A 272 -25.21 3.25 -2.55
C TYR A 272 -26.53 4.01 -2.57
N GLN A 273 -27.22 3.99 -3.71
CA GLN A 273 -28.59 4.41 -3.80
C GLN A 273 -29.41 3.28 -3.17
N PRO A 274 -30.11 3.53 -2.04
CA PRO A 274 -30.97 2.53 -1.46
C PRO A 274 -31.99 2.10 -2.52
N GLN A 275 -31.92 0.83 -2.92
CA GLN A 275 -32.91 0.28 -3.84
C GLN A 275 -34.28 0.30 -3.16
N PRO A 276 -35.33 0.83 -3.82
CA PRO A 276 -36.68 0.78 -3.28
C PRO A 276 -37.09 -0.68 -3.09
N HIS A 277 -37.80 -0.96 -2.00
CA HIS A 277 -38.30 -2.30 -1.72
C HIS A 277 -39.16 -2.78 -2.90
N ILE A 278 -38.77 -3.88 -3.53
CA ILE A 278 -39.61 -4.60 -4.48
C ILE A 278 -40.08 -5.84 -3.73
N GLU A 279 -41.40 -6.05 -3.73
CA GLU A 279 -42.03 -7.24 -3.15
C GLU A 279 -41.29 -8.51 -3.57
N ARG A 280 -40.99 -9.34 -2.57
CA ARG A 280 -40.19 -10.56 -2.72
C ARG A 280 -40.98 -11.58 -3.56
N GLN A 281 -40.78 -11.57 -4.87
CA GLN A 281 -41.00 -12.75 -5.69
C GLN A 281 -40.15 -13.91 -5.12
N PRO A 282 -40.61 -15.17 -5.22
CA PRO A 282 -39.85 -16.31 -4.73
C PRO A 282 -38.45 -16.27 -5.34
N GLN A 283 -37.45 -16.07 -4.47
CA GLN A 283 -36.05 -15.99 -4.87
C GLN A 283 -35.73 -17.27 -5.65
N PRO A 284 -35.33 -17.18 -6.95
CA PRO A 284 -34.85 -18.36 -7.64
C PRO A 284 -33.69 -18.95 -6.83
N LYS A 285 -33.55 -20.28 -6.83
CA LYS A 285 -32.45 -20.96 -6.14
C LYS A 285 -31.14 -20.20 -6.42
N PRO A 286 -30.30 -19.90 -5.40
CA PRO A 286 -29.14 -19.02 -5.55
C PRO A 286 -28.21 -19.44 -6.70
N PHE A 287 -28.17 -20.74 -6.95
CA PHE A 287 -27.42 -21.37 -8.04
C PHE A 287 -28.37 -22.31 -8.81
N PRO A 288 -28.94 -21.88 -9.94
CA PRO A 288 -29.76 -22.74 -10.78
C PRO A 288 -28.89 -23.84 -11.40
N LEU A 289 -29.45 -25.04 -11.63
CA LEU A 289 -28.71 -26.16 -12.24
C LEU A 289 -28.19 -25.79 -13.63
N ILE A 290 -29.05 -25.13 -14.41
CA ILE A 290 -28.69 -24.56 -15.72
C ILE A 290 -28.10 -23.17 -15.46
N LEU A 291 -26.84 -23.01 -15.82
CA LEU A 291 -26.11 -21.76 -15.64
C LEU A 291 -26.29 -20.85 -16.86
N ASP A 292 -26.13 -19.55 -16.64
CA ASP A 292 -26.02 -18.61 -17.76
C ASP A 292 -24.75 -18.92 -18.58
N PRO A 293 -24.78 -18.89 -19.93
CA PRO A 293 -23.60 -19.14 -20.77
C PRO A 293 -22.39 -18.26 -20.44
N ASN A 294 -22.63 -17.11 -19.81
CA ASN A 294 -21.61 -16.17 -19.37
C ASN A 294 -21.12 -16.38 -17.93
N GLN A 295 -21.67 -17.32 -17.17
CA GLN A 295 -21.19 -17.67 -15.82
C GLN A 295 -20.07 -18.71 -15.89
N CYS A 296 -19.16 -18.66 -14.91
CA CYS A 296 -18.09 -19.65 -14.80
C CYS A 296 -18.57 -20.83 -13.94
N PRO A 297 -18.59 -22.07 -14.48
CA PRO A 297 -19.11 -23.23 -13.77
C PRO A 297 -18.29 -23.57 -12.51
N ASP A 298 -16.99 -23.27 -12.51
CA ASP A 298 -16.12 -23.51 -11.35
C ASP A 298 -16.26 -22.45 -10.27
N CYS A 299 -16.43 -21.17 -10.64
CA CYS A 299 -16.58 -20.09 -9.66
C CYS A 299 -17.92 -20.17 -8.91
N VAL A 300 -18.99 -20.62 -9.57
CA VAL A 300 -20.31 -20.80 -8.94
C VAL A 300 -20.20 -21.74 -7.73
N GLY A 301 -19.37 -22.77 -7.85
CA GLY A 301 -19.13 -23.76 -6.82
C GLY A 301 -18.06 -23.41 -5.78
N ASP A 302 -17.33 -22.31 -5.96
CA ASP A 302 -16.25 -21.93 -5.04
C ASP A 302 -16.81 -21.16 -3.85
N GLU A 303 -17.01 -21.86 -2.73
CA GLU A 303 -17.56 -21.30 -1.48
C GLU A 303 -16.64 -20.29 -0.81
N ARG A 304 -15.36 -20.23 -1.23
CA ARG A 304 -14.40 -19.24 -0.77
C ARG A 304 -14.69 -17.85 -1.35
N LEU A 305 -15.40 -17.79 -2.48
CA LEU A 305 -15.81 -16.55 -3.14
C LEU A 305 -17.12 -16.03 -2.57
N ASN A 306 -17.32 -14.71 -2.63
CA ASN A 306 -18.59 -14.10 -2.21
C ASN A 306 -19.72 -14.38 -3.22
N MET A 307 -20.98 -14.16 -2.81
CA MET A 307 -22.16 -14.46 -3.64
C MET A 307 -22.10 -13.76 -5.01
N GLU A 308 -21.62 -12.52 -5.06
CA GLU A 308 -21.54 -11.74 -6.30
C GLU A 308 -20.47 -12.27 -7.27
N GLU A 309 -19.36 -12.79 -6.75
CA GLU A 309 -18.28 -13.39 -7.52
C GLU A 309 -18.67 -14.77 -8.03
N ARG A 310 -19.37 -15.55 -7.20
CA ARG A 310 -19.94 -16.85 -7.58
C ARG A 310 -20.98 -16.70 -8.68
N THR A 311 -21.82 -15.66 -8.63
CA THR A 311 -22.86 -15.40 -9.64
C THR A 311 -22.42 -14.48 -10.79
N PHE A 312 -21.14 -14.09 -10.83
CA PHE A 312 -20.62 -13.12 -11.79
C PHE A 312 -20.82 -13.54 -13.25
N LYS A 313 -21.36 -12.62 -14.06
CA LYS A 313 -21.56 -12.80 -15.50
C LYS A 313 -20.50 -12.04 -16.30
N TYR A 314 -19.75 -12.77 -17.12
CA TYR A 314 -18.80 -12.16 -18.04
C TYR A 314 -19.54 -11.50 -19.22
N CYS A 315 -18.93 -10.49 -19.83
CA CYS A 315 -19.57 -9.81 -20.97
C CYS A 315 -19.78 -10.73 -22.18
N ARG A 316 -18.96 -11.78 -22.34
CA ARG A 316 -19.02 -12.74 -23.47
C ARG A 316 -18.56 -14.14 -23.05
N PRO A 317 -19.08 -15.22 -23.66
CA PRO A 317 -18.65 -16.60 -23.36
C PRO A 317 -17.17 -16.85 -23.67
N THR A 318 -16.59 -16.11 -24.62
CA THR A 318 -15.17 -16.19 -24.94
C THR A 318 -14.28 -15.69 -23.81
N VAL A 319 -14.68 -14.62 -23.13
CA VAL A 319 -13.96 -14.06 -21.97
C VAL A 319 -14.10 -14.97 -20.75
N ARG A 320 -15.30 -15.54 -20.54
CA ARG A 320 -15.53 -16.56 -19.51
C ARG A 320 -14.64 -17.79 -19.73
N ASN A 321 -14.52 -18.27 -20.96
CA ASN A 321 -13.62 -19.36 -21.32
C ASN A 321 -12.13 -18.98 -21.13
N ASP A 322 -11.74 -17.74 -21.42
CA ASP A 322 -10.38 -17.25 -21.13
C ASP A 322 -10.07 -17.30 -19.63
N HIS A 323 -11.03 -16.86 -18.80
CA HIS A 323 -10.92 -16.95 -17.35
C HIS A 323 -10.81 -18.41 -16.88
N PHE A 324 -11.69 -19.30 -17.35
CA PHE A 324 -11.66 -20.71 -17.00
C PHE A 324 -10.31 -21.38 -17.35
N ASP A 325 -9.83 -21.17 -18.57
CA ASP A 325 -8.56 -21.71 -19.05
C ASP A 325 -7.35 -21.20 -18.25
N ASP A 326 -7.42 -19.97 -17.73
CA ASP A 326 -6.32 -19.33 -17.02
C ASP A 326 -6.34 -19.61 -15.52
N GLN A 327 -7.51 -19.75 -14.90
CA GLN A 327 -7.65 -19.87 -13.44
C GLN A 327 -7.90 -21.30 -12.96
N HIS A 328 -8.63 -22.11 -13.73
CA HIS A 328 -9.17 -23.38 -13.23
C HIS A 328 -8.61 -24.60 -13.97
N LEU A 329 -8.43 -24.49 -15.29
CA LEU A 329 -7.98 -25.60 -16.14
C LEU A 329 -6.66 -26.23 -15.68
N GLY A 330 -5.70 -25.42 -15.22
CA GLY A 330 -4.39 -25.92 -14.80
C GLY A 330 -4.40 -26.77 -13.52
N GLN A 331 -5.38 -26.59 -12.63
CA GLN A 331 -5.55 -27.46 -11.47
C GLN A 331 -6.16 -28.80 -11.88
N ARG A 332 -7.18 -28.77 -12.76
CA ARG A 332 -7.83 -29.99 -13.27
C ARG A 332 -6.90 -30.84 -14.14
N GLU A 333 -6.07 -30.22 -14.98
CA GLU A 333 -5.03 -30.94 -15.75
C GLU A 333 -4.05 -31.67 -14.83
N ARG A 334 -3.65 -31.05 -13.71
CA ARG A 334 -2.76 -31.68 -12.72
C ARG A 334 -3.43 -32.85 -12.01
N ALA A 335 -4.69 -32.71 -11.62
CA ALA A 335 -5.46 -33.80 -11.01
C ALA A 335 -5.47 -35.04 -11.91
N VAL A 336 -5.81 -34.88 -13.19
CA VAL A 336 -5.80 -36.01 -14.15
C VAL A 336 -4.41 -36.62 -14.32
N LEU A 337 -3.36 -35.80 -14.36
CA LEU A 337 -1.97 -36.30 -14.47
C LEU A 337 -1.54 -37.12 -13.25
N HIS A 338 -2.04 -36.80 -12.06
CA HIS A 338 -1.79 -37.54 -10.83
C HIS A 338 -2.67 -38.79 -10.68
N GLY A 339 -3.61 -39.03 -11.61
CA GLY A 339 -4.60 -40.09 -11.50
C GLY A 339 -5.75 -39.76 -10.55
N ASP A 340 -5.88 -38.49 -10.14
CA ASP A 340 -6.98 -38.02 -9.31
C ASP A 340 -8.26 -37.83 -10.14
N VAL A 341 -9.41 -38.10 -9.52
CA VAL A 341 -10.72 -37.86 -10.13
C VAL A 341 -11.07 -36.38 -10.12
N ILE A 342 -11.61 -35.89 -11.24
CA ILE A 342 -12.13 -34.54 -11.37
C ILE A 342 -13.58 -34.51 -10.86
N ARG A 343 -13.91 -33.50 -10.04
CA ARG A 343 -15.28 -33.24 -9.55
C ARG A 343 -15.89 -31.99 -10.17
N CYS A 344 -17.22 -31.95 -10.26
CA CYS A 344 -17.94 -30.72 -10.49
C CYS A 344 -18.08 -29.95 -9.17
N ASN A 345 -17.80 -28.64 -9.18
CA ASN A 345 -17.91 -27.82 -7.97
C ASN A 345 -19.34 -27.28 -7.77
N HIS A 346 -20.24 -27.43 -8.75
CA HIS A 346 -21.59 -26.88 -8.67
C HIS A 346 -22.34 -27.45 -7.46
N PRO A 347 -22.99 -26.62 -6.61
CA PRO A 347 -23.60 -27.08 -5.36
C PRO A 347 -24.59 -28.23 -5.55
N GLN A 348 -25.37 -28.21 -6.64
CA GLN A 348 -26.36 -29.26 -6.93
C GLN A 348 -25.76 -30.56 -7.51
N CYS A 349 -24.46 -30.56 -7.85
CA CYS A 349 -23.74 -31.75 -8.31
C CYS A 349 -22.88 -32.38 -7.20
N GLN A 350 -22.80 -31.74 -6.03
CA GLN A 350 -22.05 -32.28 -4.89
C GLN A 350 -22.76 -33.47 -4.25
N ASP A 351 -24.07 -33.62 -4.42
CA ASP A 351 -24.81 -34.72 -3.77
C ASP A 351 -24.88 -36.00 -4.62
N ASP A 352 -24.41 -35.96 -5.88
CA ASP A 352 -24.50 -37.08 -6.82
C ASP A 352 -23.15 -37.81 -6.99
N PRO A 353 -23.00 -39.06 -6.52
CA PRO A 353 -21.75 -39.82 -6.56
C PRO A 353 -21.21 -40.07 -7.98
N GLU A 354 -22.08 -40.16 -8.98
CA GLU A 354 -21.69 -40.42 -10.37
C GLU A 354 -21.17 -39.15 -11.04
N LEU A 355 -21.75 -37.99 -10.70
CA LEU A 355 -21.32 -36.68 -11.19
C LEU A 355 -20.09 -36.13 -10.46
N GLN A 356 -19.69 -36.78 -9.36
CA GLN A 356 -18.49 -36.46 -8.59
C GLN A 356 -17.21 -37.15 -9.07
N ARG A 357 -17.26 -38.14 -9.97
CA ARG A 357 -16.07 -38.93 -10.37
C ARG A 357 -15.89 -38.95 -11.87
N MET A 358 -15.24 -37.92 -12.40
CA MET A 358 -14.87 -37.85 -13.82
C MET A 358 -13.37 -38.11 -13.98
N GLU A 359 -13.01 -39.15 -14.72
CA GLU A 359 -11.60 -39.53 -14.95
C GLU A 359 -10.89 -38.63 -15.99
N THR A 360 -11.66 -38.01 -16.89
CA THR A 360 -11.11 -37.21 -17.99
C THR A 360 -11.66 -35.79 -18.02
N LEU A 361 -10.85 -34.86 -18.56
CA LEU A 361 -11.29 -33.47 -18.77
C LEU A 361 -12.46 -33.37 -19.75
N ASP A 362 -12.54 -34.28 -20.73
CA ASP A 362 -13.62 -34.26 -21.71
C ASP A 362 -14.93 -34.77 -21.11
N ALA A 363 -14.89 -35.75 -20.19
CA ALA A 363 -16.06 -36.12 -19.39
C ALA A 363 -16.58 -34.93 -18.57
N PHE A 364 -15.68 -34.16 -17.95
CA PHE A 364 -16.05 -32.93 -17.25
C PHE A 364 -16.67 -31.88 -18.17
N ARG A 365 -16.08 -31.62 -19.34
CA ARG A 365 -16.66 -30.66 -20.30
C ARG A 365 -18.04 -31.08 -20.78
N ASN A 366 -18.23 -32.36 -21.04
CA ASN A 366 -19.52 -32.91 -21.45
C ASN A 366 -20.56 -32.78 -20.34
N HIS A 367 -20.19 -33.08 -19.09
CA HIS A 367 -21.05 -32.86 -17.92
C HIS A 367 -21.49 -31.39 -17.82
N VAL A 368 -20.55 -30.45 -17.88
CA VAL A 368 -20.86 -29.01 -17.79
C VAL A 368 -21.75 -28.55 -18.96
N GLN A 369 -21.57 -29.11 -20.15
CA GLN A 369 -22.41 -28.77 -21.30
C GLN A 369 -23.82 -29.33 -21.18
N ILE A 370 -23.97 -30.59 -20.77
CA ILE A 370 -25.26 -31.30 -20.71
C ILE A 370 -26.07 -30.87 -19.50
N ILE A 371 -25.45 -30.84 -18.31
CA ILE A 371 -26.13 -30.57 -17.04
C ILE A 371 -26.27 -29.06 -16.80
N HIS A 372 -25.21 -28.29 -17.07
CA HIS A 372 -25.19 -26.85 -16.77
C HIS A 372 -25.46 -25.95 -17.99
N GLY A 373 -25.57 -26.49 -19.21
CA GLY A 373 -25.82 -25.71 -20.42
C GLY A 373 -24.65 -24.82 -20.87
N VAL A 374 -23.46 -25.05 -20.33
CA VAL A 374 -22.30 -24.17 -20.50
C VAL A 374 -21.23 -24.85 -21.36
N SER A 375 -20.97 -24.31 -22.55
CA SER A 375 -19.91 -24.85 -23.41
C SER A 375 -18.53 -24.34 -22.98
N LEU A 376 -17.62 -25.28 -22.66
CA LEU A 376 -16.20 -25.02 -22.41
C LEU A 376 -15.37 -25.31 -23.67
N ARG A 377 -14.19 -24.68 -23.79
CA ARG A 377 -13.27 -24.95 -24.91
C ARG A 377 -12.73 -26.37 -24.84
N THR A 378 -12.61 -27.02 -26.00
CA THR A 378 -11.96 -28.32 -26.15
C THR A 378 -10.47 -28.26 -25.76
N SER A 379 -9.90 -29.42 -25.41
CA SER A 379 -8.48 -29.57 -25.08
C SER A 379 -7.58 -28.93 -26.14
N ASP A 380 -7.84 -29.16 -27.42
CA ASP A 380 -7.01 -28.65 -28.52
C ASP A 380 -7.10 -27.13 -28.66
N ARG A 381 -8.30 -26.56 -28.55
CA ARG A 381 -8.49 -25.09 -28.60
C ARG A 381 -7.81 -24.41 -27.41
N ALA A 382 -7.88 -25.01 -26.22
CA ALA A 382 -7.18 -24.52 -25.03
C ALA A 382 -5.65 -24.60 -25.19
N LYS A 383 -5.12 -25.71 -25.72
CA LYS A 383 -3.69 -25.87 -26.05
C LYS A 383 -3.22 -24.84 -27.09
N GLN A 384 -3.95 -24.66 -28.18
CA GLN A 384 -3.64 -23.66 -29.21
C GLN A 384 -3.62 -22.24 -28.63
N ARG A 385 -4.55 -21.91 -27.72
CA ARG A 385 -4.56 -20.63 -27.02
C ARG A 385 -3.33 -20.47 -26.11
N LYS A 386 -3.00 -21.49 -25.30
CA LYS A 386 -1.81 -21.47 -24.44
C LYS A 386 -0.55 -21.26 -25.29
N ALA A 387 -0.40 -21.97 -26.40
CA ALA A 387 0.71 -21.81 -27.35
C ALA A 387 0.77 -20.39 -27.94
N LYS A 388 -0.36 -19.84 -28.39
CA LYS A 388 -0.45 -18.44 -28.88
C LYS A 388 -0.06 -17.44 -27.79
N LYS A 389 -0.48 -17.66 -26.53
CA LYS A 389 -0.14 -16.82 -25.37
C LYS A 389 1.36 -16.87 -25.05
N VAL A 390 1.98 -18.06 -25.11
CA VAL A 390 3.42 -18.24 -24.94
C VAL A 390 4.22 -17.57 -26.07
N LYS A 391 3.82 -17.76 -27.34
CA LYS A 391 4.45 -17.09 -28.49
C LYS A 391 4.40 -15.57 -28.35
N ARG A 392 3.24 -15.02 -27.96
CA ARG A 392 3.09 -13.58 -27.65
C ARG A 392 4.02 -13.12 -26.53
N ARG A 393 4.14 -13.90 -25.45
CA ARG A 393 5.05 -13.56 -24.33
C ARG A 393 6.52 -13.61 -24.74
N ARG A 394 6.92 -14.56 -25.59
CA ARG A 394 8.29 -14.65 -26.13
C ARG A 394 8.64 -13.45 -26.99
N VAL A 395 7.78 -13.11 -27.96
CA VAL A 395 7.95 -11.90 -28.80
C VAL A 395 8.07 -10.65 -27.93
N VAL A 396 7.27 -10.52 -26.87
CA VAL A 396 7.37 -9.37 -25.95
C VAL A 396 8.68 -9.38 -25.15
N ARG A 397 9.23 -10.55 -24.80
CA ARG A 397 10.49 -10.68 -24.04
C ARG A 397 11.71 -10.45 -24.93
N GLU A 398 11.75 -11.03 -26.12
CA GLU A 398 12.84 -10.88 -27.11
C GLU A 398 12.99 -9.44 -27.58
N VAL A 399 11.92 -8.65 -27.54
CA VAL A 399 11.93 -7.22 -27.89
C VAL A 399 12.19 -6.33 -26.67
N SER A 400 12.11 -6.87 -25.45
CA SER A 400 12.41 -6.12 -24.20
C SER A 400 13.84 -6.36 -23.67
N ALA A 401 14.56 -7.34 -24.20
CA ALA A 401 15.97 -7.60 -23.95
C ALA A 401 16.79 -6.89 -25.02
#